data_AF-A0A352UEA4-F1
#
_entry.id   AF-A0A352UEA4-F1
#
_cell.length_a   1.000
_cell.length_b   1.000
_cell.length_c   1.000
_cell.angle_alpha   90.00
_cell.angle_beta   90.00
_cell.angle_gamma   90.00
#
_symmetry.space_group_name_H-M   'P 1'
#
loop_
_entity.id
_entity.type
_entity.pdbx_description
1 polymer ?
#
loop_
_entity_poly.entity_id
_entity_poly.type
_entity_poly.pdbx_seq_one_letter_code
_entity_poly.pdbx_strand_id
1 'polypeptide(L)'
;MIRLLSTKLRDSAHYVNRERSTNQHTLKASKASVLTLVLVLMAMMVVACNSAPDVHLARGRSIEIQVSRPVVKTKMSFLDDEGKHRVVRPRASNRQLAMVEIAVVNRTSTVMPLLIDEEAAELGDRRGERIEALDPFVNSRVVEAAGPKEDEFAPLLWGEVQLDRDFQVKGWMIFDVPKGLTLGSVFWNEIEEIIADYVNYFDRG
;
A
#
# COMPACT_ATOMS: atom_id res chain seq x y z
N MET A 1 0.70 -53.92 -72.58
CA MET A 1 0.00 -52.73 -72.04
C MET A 1 0.31 -52.56 -70.54
N ILE A 2 1.59 -52.39 -70.16
CA ILE A 2 2.06 -52.50 -68.75
C ILE A 2 2.65 -51.17 -68.20
N ARG A 3 2.77 -50.13 -69.04
CA ARG A 3 3.37 -48.84 -68.66
C ARG A 3 2.45 -47.83 -67.96
N LEU A 4 1.16 -48.11 -67.80
CA LEU A 4 0.18 -47.17 -67.23
C LEU A 4 -0.19 -47.39 -65.75
N LEU A 5 0.22 -48.52 -65.14
CA LEU A 5 -0.10 -48.80 -63.73
C LEU A 5 0.96 -48.32 -62.73
N SER A 6 2.21 -48.10 -63.15
CA SER A 6 3.28 -47.72 -62.20
C SER A 6 3.30 -46.23 -61.84
N THR A 7 2.70 -45.35 -62.64
CA THR A 7 2.64 -43.91 -62.37
C THR A 7 1.54 -43.59 -61.34
N LYS A 8 0.35 -44.19 -61.45
CA LYS A 8 -0.78 -43.94 -60.53
C LYS A 8 -0.50 -44.34 -59.08
N LEU A 9 0.25 -45.41 -58.84
CA LEU A 9 0.61 -45.84 -57.48
C LEU A 9 1.69 -44.97 -56.84
N ARG A 10 2.61 -44.39 -57.65
CA ARG A 10 3.67 -43.51 -57.15
C ARG A 10 3.11 -42.16 -56.69
N ASP A 11 2.15 -41.60 -57.42
CA ASP A 11 1.52 -40.32 -57.08
C ASP A 11 0.64 -40.42 -55.82
N SER A 12 -0.01 -41.56 -55.61
CA SER A 12 -0.86 -41.83 -54.44
C SER A 12 -0.06 -41.86 -53.12
N ALA A 13 1.14 -42.46 -53.14
CA ALA A 13 2.02 -42.55 -51.97
C ALA A 13 2.67 -41.20 -51.62
N HIS A 14 2.97 -40.37 -52.63
CA HIS A 14 3.46 -39.00 -52.41
C HIS A 14 2.36 -38.07 -51.87
N TYR A 15 1.10 -38.26 -52.27
CA TYR A 15 -0.01 -37.44 -51.79
C TYR A 15 -0.35 -37.73 -50.31
N VAL A 16 -0.43 -39.00 -49.91
CA VAL A 16 -0.75 -39.40 -48.52
C VAL A 16 0.36 -39.02 -47.52
N ASN A 17 1.64 -39.10 -47.92
CA ASN A 17 2.75 -38.66 -47.07
C ASN A 17 2.80 -37.13 -46.88
N ARG A 18 2.38 -36.35 -47.89
CA ARG A 18 2.32 -34.89 -47.82
C ARG A 18 1.23 -34.44 -46.84
N GLU A 19 0.04 -35.03 -46.87
CA GLU A 19 -1.04 -34.69 -45.93
C GLU A 19 -0.73 -35.10 -44.47
N ARG A 20 -0.07 -36.25 -44.24
CA ARG A 20 0.38 -36.64 -42.89
C ARG A 20 1.42 -35.68 -42.32
N SER A 21 2.42 -35.29 -43.11
CA SER A 21 3.43 -34.31 -42.68
C SER A 21 2.77 -32.97 -42.32
N THR A 22 1.91 -32.44 -43.20
CA THR A 22 1.28 -31.12 -43.00
C THR A 22 0.40 -31.07 -41.75
N ASN A 23 -0.40 -32.12 -41.50
CA ASN A 23 -1.25 -32.22 -40.31
C ASN A 23 -0.45 -32.41 -39.01
N GLN A 24 0.69 -33.10 -39.05
CA GLN A 24 1.54 -33.30 -37.87
C GLN A 24 2.28 -32.00 -37.49
N HIS A 25 2.65 -31.16 -38.47
CA HIS A 25 3.23 -29.84 -38.24
C HIS A 25 2.20 -28.84 -37.68
N THR A 26 0.96 -28.83 -38.19
CA THR A 26 -0.10 -27.92 -37.69
C THR A 26 -0.59 -28.28 -36.28
N LEU A 27 -0.74 -29.58 -35.96
CA LEU A 27 -1.08 -30.04 -34.60
C LEU A 27 0.02 -29.74 -33.57
N LYS A 28 1.30 -29.87 -33.95
CA LYS A 28 2.43 -29.53 -33.07
C LYS A 28 2.56 -28.01 -32.89
N ALA A 29 2.37 -27.24 -33.95
CA ALA A 29 2.37 -25.77 -33.89
C ALA A 29 1.21 -25.25 -33.01
N SER A 30 0.01 -25.82 -33.14
CA SER A 30 -1.16 -25.47 -32.33
C SER A 30 -0.95 -25.77 -30.83
N LYS A 31 -0.41 -26.96 -30.49
CA LYS A 31 -0.10 -27.32 -29.10
C LYS A 31 1.02 -26.46 -28.51
N ALA A 32 2.04 -26.14 -29.31
CA ALA A 32 3.11 -25.23 -28.89
C ALA A 32 2.57 -23.81 -28.65
N SER A 33 1.71 -23.29 -29.52
CA SER A 33 1.10 -21.96 -29.35
C SER A 33 0.19 -21.87 -28.12
N VAL A 34 -0.63 -22.90 -27.85
CA VAL A 34 -1.48 -22.95 -26.64
C VAL A 34 -0.62 -23.06 -25.38
N LEU A 35 0.41 -23.90 -25.38
CA LEU A 35 1.32 -24.03 -24.25
C LEU A 35 2.07 -22.71 -23.97
N THR A 36 2.50 -22.02 -25.03
CA THR A 36 3.16 -20.71 -24.91
C THR A 36 2.19 -19.66 -24.36
N LEU A 37 0.94 -19.64 -24.81
CA LEU A 37 -0.08 -18.73 -24.29
C LEU A 37 -0.38 -18.98 -22.80
N VAL A 38 -0.49 -20.24 -22.38
CA VAL A 38 -0.70 -20.61 -20.97
C VAL A 38 0.51 -20.23 -20.11
N LEU A 39 1.74 -20.45 -20.59
CA LEU A 39 2.97 -20.03 -19.89
C LEU A 39 3.06 -18.51 -19.76
N VAL A 40 2.69 -17.74 -20.78
CA VAL A 40 2.66 -16.28 -20.73
C VAL A 40 1.59 -15.78 -19.77
N LEU A 41 0.39 -16.37 -19.79
CA LEU A 41 -0.69 -16.01 -18.87
C LEU A 41 -0.31 -16.33 -17.41
N MET A 42 0.33 -17.47 -17.18
CA MET A 42 0.81 -17.88 -15.87
C MET A 42 1.95 -16.96 -15.40
N ALA A 43 2.89 -16.59 -16.27
CA ALA A 43 3.94 -15.62 -15.98
C ALA A 43 3.38 -14.22 -15.63
N MET A 44 2.31 -13.79 -16.31
CA MET A 44 1.62 -12.53 -15.97
C MET A 44 0.97 -12.56 -14.59
N MET A 45 0.44 -13.71 -14.14
CA MET A 45 -0.10 -13.85 -12.78
C MET A 45 0.99 -13.74 -11.69
N VAL A 46 2.23 -14.15 -11.96
CA VAL A 46 3.33 -14.03 -10.97
C VAL A 46 3.74 -12.56 -10.75
N VAL A 47 3.60 -11.70 -11.76
CA VAL A 47 3.96 -10.27 -11.65
C VAL A 47 2.90 -9.46 -10.90
N ALA A 48 1.64 -9.94 -10.84
CA ALA A 48 0.54 -9.23 -10.19
C ALA A 48 0.56 -9.30 -8.64
N CYS A 49 1.45 -10.11 -8.06
CA CYS A 49 1.51 -10.34 -6.62
C CYS A 49 2.85 -9.85 -6.05
N ASN A 50 3.10 -8.54 -6.03
CA ASN A 50 4.34 -8.05 -5.40
C ASN A 50 4.26 -6.70 -4.68
N SER A 51 3.08 -6.30 -4.23
CA SER A 51 2.96 -5.12 -3.38
C SER A 51 1.68 -5.20 -2.55
N ALA A 52 1.68 -6.09 -1.55
CA ALA A 52 0.81 -5.86 -0.41
C ALA A 52 1.30 -4.57 0.26
N PRO A 53 0.42 -3.60 0.57
CA PRO A 53 0.82 -2.40 1.28
C PRO A 53 1.44 -2.82 2.63
N ASP A 54 2.58 -2.23 2.95
CA ASP A 54 3.35 -2.53 4.17
C ASP A 54 2.66 -1.89 5.38
N VAL A 55 1.58 -2.54 5.82
CA VAL A 55 0.72 -2.13 6.92
C VAL A 55 1.02 -3.02 8.12
N HIS A 56 1.33 -2.39 9.26
CA HIS A 56 1.63 -3.08 10.51
C HIS A 56 0.38 -3.06 11.38
N LEU A 57 -0.06 -4.24 11.80
CA LEU A 57 -1.24 -4.42 12.64
C LEU A 57 -0.81 -4.61 14.09
N ALA A 58 -1.41 -3.82 14.99
CA ALA A 58 -1.25 -4.00 16.43
C ALA A 58 -2.63 -3.98 17.10
N ARG A 59 -2.80 -4.81 18.12
CA ARG A 59 -4.11 -5.05 18.74
C ARG A 59 -4.05 -4.77 20.24
N GLY A 60 -4.97 -3.94 20.70
CA GLY A 60 -5.26 -3.73 22.12
C GLY A 60 -6.40 -4.63 22.60
N ARG A 61 -6.99 -4.29 23.74
CA ARG A 61 -8.12 -5.01 24.32
C ARG A 61 -9.44 -4.62 23.65
N SER A 62 -9.59 -3.33 23.34
CA SER A 62 -10.81 -2.71 22.83
C SER A 62 -10.71 -2.36 21.35
N ILE A 63 -9.53 -1.94 20.91
CA ILE A 63 -9.30 -1.50 19.53
C ILE A 63 -8.16 -2.26 18.86
N GLU A 64 -8.12 -2.15 17.54
CA GLU A 64 -7.02 -2.57 16.69
C GLU A 64 -6.55 -1.36 15.90
N ILE A 65 -5.24 -1.19 15.76
CA ILE A 65 -4.65 -0.19 14.88
C ILE A 65 -3.93 -0.85 13.71
N GLN A 66 -3.99 -0.18 12.57
CA GLN A 66 -3.25 -0.53 11.36
C GLN A 66 -2.46 0.70 10.93
N VAL A 67 -1.14 0.58 10.82
CA VAL A 67 -0.27 1.73 10.53
C VAL A 67 0.58 1.49 9.30
N SER A 68 0.67 2.48 8.42
CA SER A 68 1.64 2.47 7.32
C SER A 68 3.05 2.71 7.84
N ARG A 69 4.09 2.42 7.05
CA ARG A 69 5.42 3.00 7.32
C ARG A 69 5.38 4.54 7.24
N PRO A 70 6.20 5.26 8.03
CA PRO A 70 6.29 6.71 7.94
C PRO A 70 6.85 7.19 6.60
N VAL A 71 6.19 8.19 6.01
CA VAL A 71 6.66 8.88 4.80
C VAL A 71 7.25 10.23 5.21
N VAL A 72 8.53 10.46 4.91
CA VAL A 72 9.22 11.69 5.31
C VAL A 72 9.21 12.72 4.17
N LYS A 73 8.82 13.97 4.47
CA LYS A 73 8.82 15.10 3.52
C LYS A 73 9.27 16.39 4.20
N THR A 74 9.64 17.38 3.39
CA THR A 74 10.02 18.73 3.87
C THR A 74 8.85 19.70 3.96
N LYS A 75 7.69 19.33 3.41
CA LYS A 75 6.42 20.03 3.49
C LYS A 75 5.30 19.10 3.05
N MET A 76 4.08 19.45 3.42
CA MET A 76 2.87 18.92 2.79
C MET A 76 1.84 20.04 2.63
N SER A 77 0.82 19.80 1.82
CA SER A 77 -0.28 20.73 1.62
C SER A 77 -1.58 19.97 1.49
N PHE A 78 -2.66 20.57 1.98
CA PHE A 78 -4.00 20.01 1.92
C PHE A 78 -5.03 21.12 1.76
N LEU A 79 -6.17 20.77 1.17
CA LEU A 79 -7.36 21.61 1.16
C LEU A 79 -8.16 21.34 2.44
N ASP A 80 -8.48 22.39 3.21
CA ASP A 80 -9.35 22.23 4.38
C ASP A 80 -10.84 22.24 4.02
N ASP A 81 -11.67 21.92 5.02
CA ASP A 81 -13.13 21.85 4.85
C ASP A 81 -13.78 23.21 4.56
N GLU A 82 -13.05 24.31 4.77
CA GLU A 82 -13.47 25.68 4.39
C GLU A 82 -13.02 26.05 2.96
N GLY A 83 -12.37 25.14 2.24
CA GLY A 83 -11.86 25.35 0.89
C GLY A 83 -10.58 26.18 0.82
N LYS A 84 -9.82 26.30 1.92
CA LYS A 84 -8.54 27.03 1.95
C LYS A 84 -7.38 26.07 1.76
N HIS A 85 -6.45 26.46 0.89
CA HIS A 85 -5.19 25.74 0.70
C HIS A 85 -4.27 25.98 1.90
N ARG A 86 -3.90 24.90 2.60
CA ARG A 86 -3.01 24.95 3.78
C ARG A 86 -1.69 24.27 3.49
N VAL A 87 -0.59 24.84 3.98
CA VAL A 87 0.76 24.26 3.85
C VAL A 87 1.41 24.10 5.22
N VAL A 88 1.81 22.87 5.54
CA VAL A 88 2.55 22.53 6.76
C VAL A 88 4.05 22.42 6.42
N ARG A 89 4.90 22.95 7.29
CA ARG A 89 6.37 22.86 7.20
C ARG A 89 6.95 22.53 8.59
N PRO A 90 8.13 21.89 8.65
CA PRO A 90 8.84 21.67 9.90
C PRO A 90 9.09 23.00 10.62
N ARG A 91 9.01 22.99 11.96
CA ARG A 91 9.19 24.19 12.79
C ARG A 91 10.63 24.70 12.81
N ALA A 92 11.61 23.85 12.50
CA ALA A 92 13.03 24.19 12.47
C ALA A 92 13.79 23.48 11.34
N SER A 93 14.96 24.03 10.96
CA SER A 93 15.77 23.54 9.83
C SER A 93 16.39 22.15 10.04
N ASN A 94 16.56 21.73 11.29
CA ASN A 94 17.03 20.41 11.69
C ASN A 94 15.89 19.38 11.82
N ARG A 95 14.66 19.73 11.42
CA ARG A 95 13.49 18.85 11.48
C ARG A 95 12.90 18.57 10.11
N GLN A 96 11.98 17.62 10.06
CA GLN A 96 11.26 17.17 8.86
C GLN A 96 9.87 16.67 9.24
N LEU A 97 8.93 16.64 8.30
CA LEU A 97 7.62 16.05 8.54
C LEU A 97 7.69 14.55 8.28
N ALA A 98 7.06 13.77 9.14
CA ALA A 98 6.77 12.37 8.94
C ALA A 98 5.25 12.19 8.94
N MET A 99 4.70 11.54 7.92
CA MET A 99 3.27 11.26 7.80
C MET A 99 3.07 9.77 7.94
N VAL A 100 2.08 9.37 8.74
CA VAL A 100 1.71 7.98 8.96
C VAL A 100 0.22 7.85 8.72
N GLU A 101 -0.18 6.93 7.84
CA GLU A 101 -1.58 6.57 7.71
C GLU A 101 -1.93 5.58 8.83
N ILE A 102 -2.94 5.92 9.61
CA ILE A 102 -3.42 5.12 10.75
C ILE A 102 -4.89 4.80 10.51
N ALA A 103 -5.25 3.53 10.66
CA ALA A 103 -6.64 3.11 10.80
C ALA A 103 -6.87 2.59 12.22
N VAL A 104 -7.94 3.04 12.84
CA VAL A 104 -8.39 2.59 14.17
C VAL A 104 -9.69 1.83 14.00
N VAL A 105 -9.77 0.62 14.54
CA VAL A 105 -10.92 -0.26 14.41
C VAL A 105 -11.49 -0.56 15.80
N ASN A 106 -12.77 -0.25 16.00
CA ASN A 106 -13.48 -0.61 17.23
C ASN A 106 -13.85 -2.09 17.18
N ARG A 107 -13.35 -2.91 18.12
CA ARG A 107 -13.61 -4.36 18.15
C ARG A 107 -14.56 -4.80 19.24
N THR A 108 -14.95 -3.93 20.16
CA THR A 108 -15.65 -4.34 21.39
C THR A 108 -16.92 -3.52 21.68
N SER A 109 -16.81 -2.20 21.74
CA SER A 109 -17.89 -1.30 22.14
C SER A 109 -18.95 -1.18 21.05
N THR A 110 -20.23 -1.01 21.42
CA THR A 110 -21.30 -0.73 20.43
C THR A 110 -21.04 0.57 19.70
N VAL A 111 -20.65 1.60 20.45
CA VAL A 111 -20.21 2.91 19.96
C VAL A 111 -19.00 3.31 20.79
N MET A 112 -17.95 3.82 20.15
CA MET A 112 -16.72 4.28 20.78
C MET A 112 -16.44 5.72 20.36
N PRO A 113 -16.59 6.70 21.28
CA PRO A 113 -16.09 8.04 21.02
C PRO A 113 -14.56 8.03 21.09
N LEU A 114 -13.93 8.70 20.13
CA LEU A 114 -12.50 8.95 20.08
C LEU A 114 -12.27 10.45 19.95
N LEU A 115 -11.33 10.98 20.72
CA LEU A 115 -10.75 12.29 20.49
C LEU A 115 -9.36 12.09 19.89
N ILE A 116 -9.18 12.50 18.64
CA ILE A 116 -7.90 12.36 17.94
C ILE A 116 -7.23 13.72 17.86
N ASP A 117 -6.24 13.95 18.71
CA ASP A 117 -5.46 15.18 18.83
C ASP A 117 -3.94 14.88 18.92
N GLU A 118 -3.14 15.83 19.41
CA GLU A 118 -1.70 15.68 19.58
C GLU A 118 -1.32 14.49 20.48
N GLU A 119 -2.11 14.23 21.53
CA GLU A 119 -1.82 13.23 22.56
C GLU A 119 -2.25 11.82 22.13
N ALA A 120 -3.16 11.73 21.15
CA ALA A 120 -3.70 10.45 20.66
C ALA A 120 -2.64 9.52 20.06
N ALA A 121 -1.54 10.07 19.51
CA ALA A 121 -0.46 9.26 18.97
C ALA A 121 0.93 9.91 19.05
N GLU A 122 1.96 9.07 19.21
CA GLU A 122 3.37 9.43 19.14
C GLU A 122 4.11 8.58 18.09
N LEU A 123 5.17 9.14 17.52
CA LEU A 123 6.08 8.48 16.58
C LEU A 123 7.52 8.57 17.08
N GLY A 124 8.25 7.45 17.07
CA GLY A 124 9.65 7.44 17.51
C GLY A 124 10.25 6.06 17.64
N ASP A 125 11.15 5.90 18.60
CA ASP A 125 11.82 4.64 18.93
C ASP A 125 11.40 4.19 20.34
N ARG A 126 11.20 2.88 20.56
CA ARG A 126 10.82 2.34 21.88
C ARG A 126 11.82 2.69 22.98
N ARG A 127 13.10 2.80 22.63
CA ARG A 127 14.20 3.11 23.58
C ARG A 127 14.70 4.55 23.48
N GLY A 128 14.03 5.38 22.69
CA GLY A 128 14.48 6.73 22.36
C GLY A 128 13.42 7.78 22.58
N GLU A 129 13.60 8.90 21.87
CA GLU A 129 12.66 10.00 21.85
C GLU A 129 11.37 9.59 21.12
N ARG A 130 10.23 10.06 21.63
CA ARG A 130 8.91 9.92 21.04
C ARG A 130 8.36 11.32 20.80
N ILE A 131 7.73 11.51 19.66
CA ILE A 131 7.23 12.80 19.21
C ILE A 131 5.72 12.69 19.05
N GLU A 132 4.98 13.51 19.79
CA GLU A 132 3.53 13.67 19.65
C GLU A 132 3.13 14.10 18.23
N ALA A 133 1.88 13.83 17.88
CA ALA A 133 1.32 14.29 16.63
C ALA A 133 1.25 15.82 16.58
N LEU A 134 1.35 16.36 15.37
CA LEU A 134 1.30 17.79 15.09
C LEU A 134 -0.10 18.16 14.60
N ASP A 135 -0.78 19.08 15.29
CA ASP A 135 -2.03 19.66 14.78
C ASP A 135 -1.77 20.37 13.43
N PRO A 136 -2.31 19.87 12.32
CA PRO A 136 -2.07 20.44 11.00
C PRO A 136 -2.85 21.73 10.74
N PHE A 137 -3.95 21.97 11.46
CA PHE A 137 -4.78 23.16 11.31
C PHE A 137 -4.18 24.36 12.03
N VAL A 138 -3.55 24.14 13.18
CA VAL A 138 -2.80 25.16 13.95
C VAL A 138 -1.41 25.39 13.34
N ASN A 139 -0.73 24.35 12.87
CA ASN A 139 0.66 24.43 12.41
C ASN A 139 0.81 24.60 10.87
N SER A 140 -0.25 25.03 10.20
CA SER A 140 -0.23 25.36 8.77
C SER A 140 -0.27 26.86 8.51
N ARG A 141 0.05 27.23 7.27
CA ARG A 141 -0.20 28.57 6.73
C ARG A 141 -1.17 28.47 5.57
N VAL A 142 -2.16 29.36 5.54
CA VAL A 142 -3.05 29.52 4.39
C VAL A 142 -2.28 30.17 3.24
N VAL A 143 -2.48 29.65 2.04
CA VAL A 143 -1.89 30.15 0.79
C VAL A 143 -2.97 30.30 -0.27
N GLU A 144 -2.71 31.08 -1.32
CA GLU A 144 -3.67 31.26 -2.42
C GLU A 144 -3.81 30.00 -3.29
N ALA A 145 -2.73 29.24 -3.44
CA ALA A 145 -2.72 27.98 -4.17
C ALA A 145 -1.63 27.06 -3.61
N ALA A 146 -1.94 25.76 -3.52
CA ALA A 146 -0.96 24.75 -3.16
C ALA A 146 -0.18 24.24 -4.38
N GLY A 147 0.87 23.44 -4.11
CA GLY A 147 1.65 22.81 -5.17
C GLY A 147 0.94 21.60 -5.79
N PRO A 148 1.53 20.97 -6.82
CA PRO A 148 0.93 19.84 -7.55
C PRO A 148 0.76 18.54 -6.73
N LYS A 149 1.14 18.55 -5.45
CA LYS A 149 1.03 17.43 -4.50
C LYS A 149 0.11 17.79 -3.33
N GLU A 150 -0.81 18.73 -3.54
CA GLU A 150 -1.92 18.96 -2.62
C GLU A 150 -2.69 17.65 -2.41
N ASP A 151 -3.11 17.43 -1.16
CA ASP A 151 -3.88 16.26 -0.74
C ASP A 151 -3.17 14.91 -0.91
N GLU A 152 -1.84 14.89 -1.12
CA GLU A 152 -1.05 13.64 -1.10
C GLU A 152 -1.24 12.86 0.21
N PHE A 153 -1.54 13.56 1.31
CA PHE A 153 -1.73 13.02 2.66
C PHE A 153 -3.11 13.38 3.25
N ALA A 154 -4.16 13.31 2.43
CA ALA A 154 -5.55 13.48 2.86
C ALA A 154 -6.32 12.13 2.75
N PRO A 155 -7.36 11.89 3.58
CA PRO A 155 -7.84 12.75 4.66
C PRO A 155 -6.91 12.73 5.88
N LEU A 156 -6.97 13.80 6.68
CA LEU A 156 -6.25 13.88 7.95
C LEU A 156 -7.05 13.17 9.04
N LEU A 157 -6.37 12.43 9.90
CA LEU A 157 -6.98 11.77 11.06
C LEU A 157 -6.89 12.73 12.25
N TRP A 158 -7.95 13.50 12.49
CA TRP A 158 -8.00 14.54 13.52
C TRP A 158 -9.43 14.83 13.97
N GLY A 159 -9.59 15.23 15.23
CA GLY A 159 -10.86 15.65 15.82
C GLY A 159 -11.67 14.52 16.45
N GLU A 160 -12.93 14.82 16.73
CA GLU A 160 -13.87 13.89 17.36
C GLU A 160 -14.46 12.92 16.34
N VAL A 161 -14.44 11.63 16.67
CA VAL A 161 -15.02 10.57 15.85
C VAL A 161 -15.82 9.62 16.72
N GLN A 162 -16.97 9.17 16.23
CA GLN A 162 -17.70 8.06 16.84
C GLN A 162 -17.58 6.84 15.93
N LEU A 163 -17.04 5.75 16.49
CA LEU A 163 -16.91 4.48 15.81
C LEU A 163 -17.90 3.46 16.35
N ASP A 164 -18.83 3.04 15.49
CA ASP A 164 -19.65 1.87 15.74
C ASP A 164 -18.79 0.60 15.84
N ARG A 165 -19.34 -0.44 16.46
CA ARG A 165 -18.67 -1.75 16.54
C ARG A 165 -18.31 -2.27 15.14
N ASP A 166 -17.09 -2.76 14.99
CA ASP A 166 -16.53 -3.32 13.76
C ASP A 166 -16.33 -2.31 12.63
N PHE A 167 -16.50 -1.01 12.91
CA PHE A 167 -16.16 0.07 11.99
C PHE A 167 -14.76 0.60 12.26
N GLN A 168 -14.24 1.31 11.25
CA GLN A 168 -12.94 1.95 11.32
C GLN A 168 -13.00 3.40 10.86
N VAL A 169 -12.09 4.19 11.40
CA VAL A 169 -11.69 5.49 10.84
C VAL A 169 -10.26 5.35 10.34
N LYS A 170 -9.94 6.00 9.22
CA LYS A 170 -8.59 5.98 8.63
C LYS A 170 -8.23 7.36 8.12
N GLY A 171 -6.99 7.76 8.36
CA GLY A 171 -6.42 8.98 7.80
C GLY A 171 -4.95 9.14 8.15
N TRP A 172 -4.39 10.26 7.72
CA TRP A 172 -2.98 10.59 7.96
C TRP A 172 -2.83 11.40 9.24
N MET A 173 -1.92 10.98 10.11
CA MET A 173 -1.38 11.81 11.18
C MET A 173 0.01 12.33 10.77
N ILE A 174 0.35 13.53 11.24
CA ILE A 174 1.57 14.24 10.86
C ILE A 174 2.40 14.46 12.11
N PHE A 175 3.71 14.28 11.99
CA PHE A 175 4.68 14.47 13.05
C PHE A 175 5.78 15.40 12.53
N ASP A 176 6.14 16.44 13.27
CA ASP A 176 7.34 17.22 13.00
C ASP A 176 8.47 16.59 13.79
N VAL A 177 9.42 15.88 13.17
CA VAL A 177 10.43 15.05 13.86
C VAL A 177 11.87 15.55 13.60
N PRO A 178 12.81 15.34 14.54
CA PRO A 178 14.23 15.58 14.27
C PRO A 178 14.75 14.76 13.09
N LYS A 179 15.63 15.36 12.27
CA LYS A 179 16.34 14.61 11.22
C LYS A 179 17.23 13.54 11.86
N GLY A 180 17.15 12.31 11.35
CA GLY A 180 17.93 11.18 11.84
C GLY A 180 17.32 10.46 13.05
N LEU A 181 16.17 10.90 13.57
CA LEU A 181 15.42 10.12 14.54
C LEU A 181 15.00 8.78 13.92
N THR A 182 15.19 7.70 14.67
CA THR A 182 14.67 6.38 14.29
C THR A 182 13.15 6.38 14.45
N LEU A 183 12.41 6.24 13.34
CA LEU A 183 10.95 6.14 13.32
C LEU A 183 10.56 4.67 13.34
N GLY A 184 10.83 4.01 14.46
CA GLY A 184 10.76 2.56 14.61
C GLY A 184 9.43 2.04 15.15
N SER A 185 8.60 2.89 15.75
CA SER A 185 7.29 2.52 16.30
C SER A 185 6.31 3.69 16.30
N VAL A 186 5.03 3.38 16.16
CA VAL A 186 3.91 4.25 16.52
C VAL A 186 3.34 3.81 17.85
N PHE A 187 3.07 4.77 18.72
CA PHE A 187 2.38 4.60 20.00
C PHE A 187 1.03 5.27 19.85
N TRP A 188 -0.03 4.48 19.92
CA TRP A 188 -1.40 4.98 19.97
C TRP A 188 -1.83 5.01 21.43
N ASN A 189 -2.30 6.15 21.91
CA ASN A 189 -2.61 6.37 23.33
C ASN A 189 -4.11 6.55 23.60
N GLU A 190 -4.90 6.85 22.56
CA GLU A 190 -6.33 7.12 22.74
C GLU A 190 -7.10 5.82 23.04
N ILE A 191 -7.93 5.84 24.10
CA ILE A 191 -8.61 4.69 24.75
C ILE A 191 -7.67 3.73 25.49
N GLU A 192 -6.57 3.31 24.87
CA GLU A 192 -5.56 2.43 25.45
C GLU A 192 -4.23 2.55 24.72
N GLU A 193 -3.12 2.26 25.41
CA GLU A 193 -1.79 2.25 24.79
C GLU A 193 -1.62 1.01 23.90
N ILE A 194 -1.38 1.22 22.61
CA ILE A 194 -1.06 0.18 21.62
C ILE A 194 0.19 0.60 20.86
N ILE A 195 1.14 -0.33 20.73
CA ILE A 195 2.42 -0.07 20.10
C ILE A 195 2.54 -0.90 18.84
N ALA A 196 2.66 -0.23 17.70
CA ALA A 196 2.94 -0.84 16.40
C ALA A 196 4.40 -0.63 16.01
N ASP A 197 5.17 -1.72 15.94
CA ASP A 197 6.59 -1.68 15.60
C ASP A 197 6.84 -1.88 14.11
N TYR A 198 7.73 -1.07 13.56
CA TYR A 198 8.26 -1.20 12.20
C TYR A 198 9.58 -1.99 12.14
N VAL A 199 10.22 -2.20 13.30
CA VAL A 199 11.53 -2.83 13.48
C VAL A 199 11.38 -3.97 14.48
N ASN A 200 12.08 -5.09 14.26
CA ASN A 200 12.16 -6.14 15.27
C ASN A 200 13.14 -5.74 16.39
N TYR A 201 12.60 -5.45 17.57
CA TYR A 201 13.39 -5.07 18.75
C TYR A 201 13.86 -6.28 19.58
N PHE A 202 13.39 -7.49 19.28
CA PHE A 202 13.69 -8.70 20.07
C PHE A 202 14.94 -9.46 19.61
N ASP A 203 15.49 -9.13 18.43
CA ASP A 203 16.69 -9.79 17.87
C ASP A 203 18.01 -9.09 18.27
N ARG A 204 17.96 -8.01 19.05
CA ARG A 204 19.15 -7.22 19.50
C ARG A 204 19.37 -7.34 21.01
N GLY A 205 19.37 -8.57 21.51
CA GLY A 205 19.69 -8.94 22.90
C GLY A 205 21.01 -9.68 23.00
#